data_AF-A0A9P9G475-F1
#
_entry.id   AF-A0A9P9G475-F1
#
_cell.length_a   1.000
_cell.length_b   1.000
_cell.length_c   1.000
_cell.angle_alpha   90.00
_cell.angle_beta   90.00
_cell.angle_gamma   90.00
#
_symmetry.space_group_name_H-M   'P 1'
#
loop_
_entity.id
_entity.type
_entity.pdbx_description
1 polymer ?
#
loop_
_entity_poly.entity_id
_entity_poly.type
_entity_poly.pdbx_seq_one_letter_code
_entity_poly.pdbx_strand_id
1 'polypeptide(L)'
;MSQSCSKHEELAHPEPTCPGTAYKDLSPEQQEMSDILYKMERHSPDLLGIVHLGRDGIFRYLDADRNIHYAVALRPALIKALLDRGPYDREEEMVFRGVDGTKVPKEQWYNPPPGILPPPLSEEHRKEGRELIEKNKEKFDKIREDSKNYKERLVFIESDHKLE
;
A
#
# COMPACT_ATOMS: atom_id res chain seq x y z
N MET A 1 17.03 27.63 50.05
CA MET A 1 17.09 28.14 48.66
C MET A 1 16.03 27.41 47.86
N SER A 2 15.16 28.17 47.24
CA SER A 2 13.85 27.77 46.73
C SER A 2 13.97 26.87 45.50
N GLN A 3 13.25 25.74 45.52
CA GLN A 3 12.89 25.00 44.31
C GLN A 3 11.64 25.64 43.71
N SER A 4 11.73 26.09 42.47
CA SER A 4 10.59 26.40 41.61
C SER A 4 11.02 26.32 40.14
N CYS A 5 10.04 25.99 39.30
CA CYS A 5 10.06 25.81 37.84
C CYS A 5 10.31 24.36 37.38
N SER A 6 9.49 23.76 36.53
CA SER A 6 8.28 24.27 35.87
C SER A 6 7.41 23.09 35.43
N LYS A 7 6.12 23.38 35.28
CA LYS A 7 5.04 22.48 34.88
C LYS A 7 5.36 21.77 33.55
N HIS A 8 5.13 20.46 33.49
CA HIS A 8 4.89 19.78 32.24
C HIS A 8 3.54 20.25 31.71
N GLU A 9 3.60 21.19 30.78
CA GLU A 9 2.46 21.67 30.04
C GLU A 9 2.08 20.61 29.01
N GLU A 10 0.90 20.05 29.21
CA GLU A 10 0.16 19.19 28.29
C GLU A 10 -0.14 20.00 27.02
N LEU A 11 0.62 19.77 25.95
CA LEU A 11 0.29 20.28 24.63
C LEU A 11 -0.61 19.26 23.92
N ALA A 12 -1.90 19.40 24.20
CA ALA A 12 -2.97 18.93 23.34
C ALA A 12 -2.97 19.76 22.04
N HIS A 13 -2.58 19.13 20.93
CA HIS A 13 -3.02 19.54 19.61
C HIS A 13 -3.56 18.30 18.90
N PRO A 14 -4.89 18.17 18.70
CA PRO A 14 -5.38 17.22 17.72
C PRO A 14 -4.97 17.76 16.35
N GLU A 15 -4.04 17.09 15.68
CA GLU A 15 -3.86 17.32 14.26
C GLU A 15 -5.21 17.16 13.56
N PRO A 16 -5.53 17.98 12.54
CA PRO A 16 -6.72 17.79 11.75
C PRO A 16 -6.57 16.44 11.05
N THR A 17 -7.19 15.42 11.63
CA THR A 17 -7.35 14.13 10.98
C THR A 17 -8.17 14.41 9.74
N CYS A 18 -7.51 14.44 8.57
CA CYS A 18 -8.20 14.53 7.28
C CYS A 18 -9.27 13.44 7.29
N PRO A 19 -10.56 13.79 7.30
CA PRO A 19 -11.61 12.78 7.29
C PRO A 19 -11.44 12.03 5.97
N GLY A 20 -11.22 10.72 6.05
CA GLY A 20 -11.04 9.90 4.84
C GLY A 20 -12.21 10.11 3.87
N THR A 21 -11.95 9.97 2.57
CA THR A 21 -12.92 10.22 1.51
C THR A 21 -13.72 8.95 1.21
N ALA A 22 -15.04 9.06 1.13
CA ALA A 22 -15.88 7.91 0.76
C ALA A 22 -15.64 7.55 -0.72
N TYR A 23 -15.73 6.25 -1.06
CA TYR A 23 -15.46 5.75 -2.41
C TYR A 23 -16.20 6.52 -3.52
N LYS A 24 -17.49 6.83 -3.29
CA LYS A 24 -18.34 7.55 -4.26
C LYS A 24 -17.85 8.97 -4.58
N ASP A 25 -17.08 9.56 -3.68
CA ASP A 25 -16.59 10.95 -3.76
C ASP A 25 -15.13 11.00 -4.23
N LEU A 26 -14.49 9.85 -4.46
CA LEU A 26 -13.13 9.74 -5.03
C LEU A 26 -13.10 10.12 -6.50
N SER A 27 -11.94 10.58 -6.98
CA SER A 27 -11.67 10.70 -8.42
C SER A 27 -11.74 9.34 -9.11
N PRO A 28 -11.97 9.28 -10.44
CA PRO A 28 -12.01 8.03 -11.19
C PRO A 28 -10.77 7.17 -10.99
N GLU A 29 -9.58 7.78 -11.01
CA GLU A 29 -8.30 7.09 -10.78
C GLU A 29 -8.22 6.49 -9.37
N GLN A 30 -8.71 7.20 -8.35
CA GLN A 30 -8.72 6.70 -6.97
C GLN A 30 -9.75 5.59 -6.76
N GLN A 31 -10.90 5.63 -7.45
CA GLN A 31 -11.86 4.53 -7.46
C GLN A 31 -11.25 3.28 -8.13
N GLU A 32 -10.64 3.45 -9.31
CA GLU A 32 -9.98 2.37 -10.04
C GLU A 32 -8.85 1.75 -9.20
N MET A 33 -8.05 2.58 -8.54
CA MET A 33 -6.99 2.10 -7.65
C MET A 33 -7.56 1.32 -6.44
N SER A 34 -8.68 1.75 -5.87
CA SER A 34 -9.35 0.99 -4.80
C SER A 34 -9.86 -0.36 -5.28
N ASP A 35 -10.39 -0.43 -6.51
CA ASP A 35 -10.83 -1.68 -7.12
C ASP A 35 -9.66 -2.64 -7.38
N ILE A 36 -8.51 -2.12 -7.79
CA ILE A 36 -7.28 -2.90 -7.99
C ILE A 36 -6.76 -3.45 -6.66
N LEU A 37 -6.68 -2.62 -5.60
CA LEU A 37 -6.24 -3.08 -4.28
C LEU A 37 -7.18 -4.17 -3.75
N TYR A 38 -8.50 -3.99 -3.88
CA TYR A 38 -9.46 -5.00 -3.45
C TYR A 38 -9.31 -6.33 -4.23
N LYS A 39 -9.12 -6.26 -5.55
CA LYS A 39 -8.86 -7.47 -6.36
C LYS A 39 -7.59 -8.16 -5.90
N MET A 40 -6.52 -7.39 -5.66
CA MET A 40 -5.23 -7.89 -5.19
C MET A 40 -5.34 -8.57 -3.82
N GLU A 41 -6.07 -7.99 -2.86
CA GLU A 41 -6.25 -8.58 -1.52
C GLU A 41 -6.79 -10.01 -1.55
N ARG A 42 -7.59 -10.36 -2.57
CA ARG A 42 -8.13 -11.73 -2.75
C ARG A 42 -7.04 -12.76 -3.06
N HIS A 43 -5.87 -12.32 -3.50
CA HIS A 43 -4.70 -13.14 -3.80
C HIS A 43 -3.72 -13.25 -2.62
N SER A 44 -4.08 -12.79 -1.41
CA SER A 44 -3.25 -12.89 -0.20
C SER A 44 -3.71 -14.02 0.74
N PRO A 45 -3.41 -15.30 0.43
CA PRO A 45 -3.89 -16.43 1.23
C PRO A 45 -3.13 -16.62 2.55
N ASP A 46 -1.85 -16.30 2.60
CA ASP A 46 -0.97 -16.63 3.73
C ASP A 46 -0.66 -15.45 4.66
N LEU A 47 -1.05 -14.22 4.27
CA LEU A 47 -0.77 -12.95 4.96
C LEU A 47 0.73 -12.67 5.18
N LEU A 48 1.64 -13.43 4.55
CA LEU A 48 3.09 -13.25 4.60
C LEU A 48 3.65 -12.62 3.32
N GLY A 49 2.81 -12.54 2.28
CA GLY A 49 3.14 -11.84 1.06
C GLY A 49 3.20 -10.32 1.20
N ILE A 50 3.70 -9.67 0.15
CA ILE A 50 3.83 -8.22 0.05
C ILE A 50 3.22 -7.72 -1.25
N VAL A 51 2.81 -6.46 -1.20
CA VAL A 51 2.50 -5.66 -2.38
C VAL A 51 3.77 -4.95 -2.83
N HIS A 52 4.04 -4.95 -4.14
CA HIS A 52 5.22 -4.31 -4.70
C HIS A 52 4.90 -3.61 -6.02
N LEU A 53 5.11 -2.29 -6.07
CA LEU A 53 5.15 -1.53 -7.32
C LEU A 53 6.59 -1.53 -7.85
N GLY A 54 6.83 -2.26 -8.93
CA GLY A 54 8.16 -2.27 -9.56
C GLY A 54 8.45 -0.96 -10.29
N ARG A 55 9.75 -0.65 -10.47
CA ARG A 55 10.21 0.49 -11.30
C ARG A 55 9.83 0.37 -12.78
N ASP A 56 9.33 -0.79 -13.18
CA ASP A 56 8.70 -1.05 -14.47
C ASP A 56 7.24 -0.60 -14.54
N GLY A 57 6.66 -0.09 -13.44
CA GLY A 57 5.27 0.34 -13.38
C GLY A 57 4.26 -0.79 -13.22
N ILE A 58 4.74 -2.02 -12.96
CA ILE A 58 3.86 -3.17 -12.72
C ILE A 58 3.65 -3.35 -11.22
N PHE A 59 2.39 -3.34 -10.82
CA PHE A 59 1.95 -3.57 -9.45
C PHE A 59 1.69 -5.06 -9.23
N ARG A 60 2.39 -5.65 -8.26
CA ARG A 60 2.41 -7.09 -8.02
C ARG A 60 2.03 -7.41 -6.57
N TYR A 61 1.39 -8.56 -6.40
CA TYR A 61 1.36 -9.25 -5.12
C TYR A 61 2.29 -10.46 -5.19
N LEU A 62 3.17 -10.53 -4.21
CA LEU A 62 4.24 -11.52 -4.08
C LEU A 62 4.00 -12.32 -2.81
N ASP A 63 4.10 -13.64 -2.83
CA ASP A 63 4.16 -14.41 -1.59
C ASP A 63 5.51 -14.23 -0.88
N ALA A 64 5.70 -14.92 0.25
CA ALA A 64 6.93 -14.88 1.03
C ALA A 64 8.19 -15.34 0.26
N ASP A 65 8.03 -16.19 -0.77
CA ASP A 65 9.10 -16.68 -1.66
C ASP A 65 9.27 -15.82 -2.91
N ARG A 66 8.46 -14.77 -3.05
CA ARG A 66 8.39 -13.85 -4.20
C ARG A 66 7.84 -14.47 -5.47
N ASN A 67 7.04 -15.54 -5.35
CA ASN A 67 6.19 -15.96 -6.46
C ASN A 67 5.08 -14.92 -6.66
N ILE A 68 4.79 -14.59 -7.92
CA ILE A 68 3.83 -13.57 -8.30
C ILE A 68 2.45 -14.22 -8.44
N HIS A 69 1.49 -13.85 -7.59
CA HIS A 69 0.11 -14.38 -7.65
C HIS A 69 -0.88 -13.43 -8.33
N TYR A 70 -0.52 -12.15 -8.40
CA TYR A 70 -1.30 -11.12 -9.06
C TYR A 70 -0.36 -10.06 -9.62
N ALA A 71 -0.61 -9.62 -10.85
CA ALA A 71 0.10 -8.50 -11.46
C ALA A 71 -0.83 -7.70 -12.35
N VAL A 72 -0.68 -6.37 -12.31
CA VAL A 72 -1.39 -5.43 -13.18
C VAL A 72 -0.44 -4.29 -13.57
N ALA A 73 -0.48 -3.90 -14.85
CA ALA A 73 0.18 -2.68 -15.29
C ALA A 73 -0.57 -1.45 -14.80
N LEU A 74 0.15 -0.52 -14.17
CA LEU A 74 -0.40 0.78 -13.82
C LEU A 74 0.01 1.81 -14.86
N ARG A 75 -0.98 2.57 -15.35
CA ARG A 75 -0.76 3.81 -16.10
C ARG A 75 -0.25 4.91 -15.14
N PRO A 76 0.45 5.96 -15.63
CA PRO A 76 1.02 7.00 -14.75
C PRO A 76 0.02 7.60 -13.75
N ALA A 77 -1.23 7.80 -14.18
CA ALA A 77 -2.29 8.32 -13.31
C ALA A 77 -2.67 7.37 -12.15
N LEU A 78 -2.55 6.05 -12.32
CA LEU A 78 -2.80 5.07 -11.26
C LEU A 78 -1.59 4.90 -10.34
N ILE A 79 -0.37 5.03 -10.87
CA ILE A 79 0.83 5.11 -10.03
C ILE A 79 0.68 6.31 -9.09
N LYS A 80 0.28 7.47 -9.63
CA LYS A 80 -0.02 8.64 -8.81
C LYS A 80 -1.10 8.36 -7.77
N ALA A 81 -2.23 7.79 -8.20
CA ALA A 81 -3.31 7.48 -7.27
C ALA A 81 -2.88 6.53 -6.14
N LEU A 82 -1.90 5.64 -6.37
CA LEU A 82 -1.31 4.82 -5.33
C LEU A 82 -0.44 5.64 -4.37
N LEU A 83 0.49 6.45 -4.90
CA LEU A 83 1.41 7.28 -4.09
C LEU A 83 0.65 8.26 -3.20
N ASP A 84 -0.47 8.79 -3.68
CA ASP A 84 -1.31 9.74 -2.95
C ASP A 84 -1.99 9.17 -1.70
N ARG A 85 -1.98 7.85 -1.55
CA ARG A 85 -2.52 7.17 -0.36
C ARG A 85 -1.54 7.13 0.80
N GLY A 86 -0.29 7.53 0.57
CA GLY A 86 0.72 7.67 1.61
C GLY A 86 1.23 9.12 1.72
N PRO A 87 2.07 9.39 2.73
CA PRO A 87 2.75 10.67 2.86
C PRO A 87 3.56 10.97 1.59
N TYR A 88 3.63 12.25 1.22
CA TYR A 88 4.44 12.68 0.10
C TYR A 88 5.93 12.33 0.30
N ASP A 89 6.51 11.60 -0.65
CA ASP A 89 7.95 11.34 -0.75
C ASP A 89 8.48 11.80 -2.12
N ARG A 90 9.37 12.80 -2.08
CA ARG A 90 9.98 13.39 -3.28
C ARG A 90 10.87 12.40 -4.04
N GLU A 91 11.59 11.54 -3.32
CA GLU A 91 12.49 10.56 -3.93
C GLU A 91 11.67 9.47 -4.62
N GLU A 92 10.57 9.04 -4.00
CA GLU A 92 9.63 8.09 -4.60
C GLU A 92 8.96 8.68 -5.85
N GLU A 93 8.50 9.93 -5.78
CA GLU A 93 7.97 10.63 -6.95
C GLU A 93 8.99 10.71 -8.10
N MET A 94 10.26 11.02 -7.82
CA MET A 94 11.31 11.03 -8.85
C MET A 94 11.51 9.65 -9.49
N VAL A 95 11.47 8.58 -8.70
CA VAL A 95 11.65 7.21 -9.21
C VAL A 95 10.53 6.84 -10.18
N PHE A 96 9.30 7.27 -9.91
CA PHE A 96 8.13 6.90 -10.70
C PHE A 96 7.74 7.92 -11.77
N ARG A 97 8.40 9.09 -11.83
CA ARG A 97 8.15 10.10 -12.87
C ARG A 97 8.39 9.50 -14.26
N GLY A 98 7.37 9.55 -15.11
CA GLY A 98 7.42 9.02 -16.48
C GLY A 98 7.35 7.50 -16.61
N VAL A 99 7.22 6.77 -15.50
CA VAL A 99 7.01 5.32 -15.51
C VAL A 99 5.60 5.00 -16.00
N ASP A 100 5.49 4.06 -16.93
CA ASP A 100 4.23 3.62 -17.52
C ASP A 100 4.24 2.10 -17.73
N GLY A 101 3.60 1.37 -16.82
CA GLY A 101 3.54 -0.08 -16.86
C GLY A 101 2.79 -0.63 -18.06
N THR A 102 1.93 0.18 -18.72
CA THR A 102 1.15 -0.27 -19.87
C THR A 102 2.01 -0.52 -21.12
N LYS A 103 3.25 -0.02 -21.11
CA LYS A 103 4.25 -0.25 -22.16
C LYS A 103 5.07 -1.53 -21.96
N VAL A 104 4.93 -2.19 -20.80
CA VAL A 104 5.68 -3.41 -20.47
C VAL A 104 4.97 -4.63 -21.07
N PRO A 105 5.68 -5.49 -21.81
CA PRO A 105 5.13 -6.74 -22.34
C PRO A 105 4.51 -7.60 -21.25
N LYS A 106 3.35 -8.21 -21.53
CA LYS A 106 2.57 -8.96 -20.53
C LYS A 106 3.33 -10.14 -19.94
N GLU A 107 4.25 -10.73 -20.70
CA GLU A 107 5.13 -11.81 -20.26
C GLU A 107 6.00 -11.39 -19.08
N GLN A 108 6.46 -10.13 -19.06
CA GLN A 108 7.31 -9.57 -18.01
C GLN A 108 6.53 -9.21 -16.73
N TRP A 109 5.19 -9.23 -16.76
CA TRP A 109 4.39 -8.98 -15.57
C TRP A 109 4.59 -10.09 -14.53
N TYR A 110 4.74 -11.33 -15.00
CA TYR A 110 4.95 -12.52 -14.18
C TYR A 110 6.37 -13.10 -14.31
N ASN A 111 7.18 -12.58 -15.22
CA ASN A 111 8.60 -12.94 -15.39
C ASN A 111 9.47 -11.68 -15.52
N PRO A 112 9.55 -10.85 -14.46
CA PRO A 112 10.31 -9.61 -14.53
C PRO A 112 11.81 -9.87 -14.70
N PRO A 113 12.54 -8.96 -15.37
CA PRO A 113 14.00 -8.97 -15.36
C PRO A 113 14.61 -9.09 -13.95
N PRO A 114 15.81 -9.69 -13.82
CA PRO A 114 16.52 -9.76 -12.55
C PRO A 114 16.71 -8.38 -11.89
N GLY A 115 16.50 -8.32 -10.58
CA GLY A 115 16.67 -7.09 -9.79
C GLY A 115 15.43 -6.20 -9.66
N ILE A 116 14.31 -6.54 -10.33
CA ILE A 116 13.04 -5.82 -10.14
C ILE A 116 12.35 -6.25 -8.84
N LEU A 117 12.35 -7.55 -8.52
CA LEU A 117 11.67 -8.04 -7.32
C LEU A 117 12.54 -7.85 -6.07
N PRO A 118 11.93 -7.51 -4.93
CA PRO A 118 12.62 -7.49 -3.64
C PRO A 118 13.03 -8.91 -3.22
N PRO A 119 13.98 -9.06 -2.30
CA PRO A 119 14.42 -10.39 -1.83
C PRO A 119 13.28 -11.13 -1.08
N PRO A 120 13.29 -12.48 -1.09
CA PRO A 120 12.39 -13.31 -0.29
C PRO A 120 12.46 -13.01 1.21
N LEU A 121 11.38 -13.36 1.92
CA LEU A 121 11.30 -13.20 3.35
C LEU A 121 12.21 -14.22 4.04
N SER A 122 13.04 -13.79 5.00
CA SER A 122 13.89 -14.68 5.79
C SER A 122 13.07 -15.63 6.66
N GLU A 123 13.62 -16.80 6.98
CA GLU A 123 12.93 -17.79 7.83
C GLU A 123 12.54 -17.25 9.22
N GLU A 124 13.36 -16.36 9.78
CA GLU A 124 13.07 -15.68 11.05
C GLU A 124 11.81 -14.82 10.94
N HIS A 125 11.75 -13.90 9.97
CA HIS A 125 10.57 -13.06 9.74
C HIS A 125 9.34 -13.90 9.34
N ARG A 126 9.52 -15.01 8.62
CA ARG A 126 8.42 -15.94 8.33
C ARG A 126 7.86 -16.56 9.60
N LYS A 127 8.71 -16.96 10.54
CA LYS A 127 8.29 -17.51 11.83
C LYS A 127 7.54 -16.46 12.65
N GLU A 128 8.10 -15.26 12.77
CA GLU A 128 7.45 -14.14 13.47
C GLU A 128 6.09 -13.78 12.87
N GLY A 129 6.01 -13.71 11.53
CA GLY A 129 4.78 -13.45 10.82
C GLY A 129 3.72 -14.53 11.09
N ARG A 130 4.09 -15.81 11.05
CA ARG A 130 3.16 -16.92 11.38
C ARG A 130 2.64 -16.81 12.81
N GLU A 131 3.50 -16.54 13.78
CA GLU A 131 3.09 -16.36 15.17
C GLU A 131 2.16 -15.15 15.34
N LEU A 132 2.41 -14.05 14.62
CA LEU A 132 1.56 -12.86 14.65
C LEU A 132 0.18 -13.13 14.02
N ILE A 133 0.16 -13.86 12.91
CA ILE A 133 -1.08 -14.28 12.23
C ILE A 133 -1.90 -15.19 13.14
N GLU A 134 -1.27 -16.18 13.76
CA GLU A 134 -1.95 -17.12 14.66
C GLU A 134 -2.54 -16.39 15.88
N LYS A 135 -1.76 -15.53 16.53
CA LYS A 135 -2.21 -14.74 17.69
C LYS A 135 -3.36 -13.78 17.36
N ASN A 136 -3.47 -13.32 16.11
CA ASN A 136 -4.46 -12.33 15.67
C ASN A 136 -5.46 -12.88 14.65
N LYS A 137 -5.63 -14.20 14.57
CA LYS A 137 -6.43 -14.86 13.54
C LYS A 137 -7.83 -14.25 13.37
N GLU A 138 -8.55 -14.08 14.48
CA GLU A 138 -9.91 -13.49 14.47
C GLU A 138 -9.93 -12.05 13.94
N LYS A 139 -8.89 -11.26 14.23
CA LYS A 139 -8.76 -9.90 13.72
C LYS A 139 -8.56 -9.89 12.20
N PHE A 140 -7.71 -10.78 11.68
CA PHE A 140 -7.50 -10.91 10.24
C PHE A 140 -8.73 -11.42 9.51
N ASP A 141 -9.44 -12.41 10.08
CA ASP A 141 -10.71 -12.92 9.53
C ASP A 141 -11.75 -11.80 9.46
N LYS A 142 -11.87 -10.97 10.51
CA LYS A 142 -12.74 -9.80 10.50
C LYS A 142 -12.33 -8.77 9.45
N ILE A 143 -11.05 -8.42 9.35
CA ILE A 143 -10.54 -7.47 8.32
C ILE A 143 -10.90 -7.96 6.91
N ARG A 144 -10.79 -9.28 6.67
CA ARG A 144 -11.13 -9.92 5.40
C ARG A 144 -12.64 -9.92 5.12
N GLU A 145 -13.47 -10.12 6.15
CA GLU A 145 -14.92 -10.01 5.99
C GLU A 145 -15.32 -8.56 5.68
N ASP A 146 -14.83 -7.61 6.48
CA ASP A 146 -15.08 -6.18 6.31
C ASP A 146 -14.55 -5.67 4.95
N SER A 147 -13.60 -6.36 4.31
CA SER A 147 -13.06 -5.94 3.00
C SER A 147 -14.00 -6.27 1.85
N LYS A 148 -14.95 -7.18 2.04
CA LYS A 148 -16.01 -7.42 1.04
C LYS A 148 -16.83 -6.17 0.75
N ASN A 149 -16.96 -5.30 1.75
CA ASN A 149 -17.63 -4.00 1.63
C ASN A 149 -16.62 -2.85 1.44
N TYR A 150 -15.50 -3.07 0.73
CA TYR A 150 -14.42 -2.08 0.59
C TYR A 150 -14.89 -0.70 0.08
N LYS A 151 -15.99 -0.63 -0.66
CA LYS A 151 -16.57 0.64 -1.15
C LYS A 151 -17.21 1.48 -0.04
N GLU A 152 -17.50 0.89 1.10
CA GLU A 152 -18.00 1.61 2.29
C GLU A 152 -16.85 2.14 3.16
N ARG A 153 -15.61 1.70 2.91
CA ARG A 153 -14.43 2.18 3.63
C ARG A 153 -14.06 3.59 3.18
N LEU A 154 -13.63 4.41 4.15
CA LEU A 154 -13.02 5.69 3.86
C LEU A 154 -11.60 5.46 3.34
N VAL A 155 -11.23 6.18 2.28
CA VAL A 155 -9.90 6.17 1.69
C VAL A 155 -9.16 7.43 2.11
N PHE A 156 -7.97 7.26 2.68
CA PHE A 156 -7.12 8.36 3.05
C PHE A 156 -6.24 8.74 1.86
N ILE A 157 -6.35 10.00 1.46
CA ILE A 157 -5.50 10.63 0.44
C ILE A 157 -4.67 11.67 1.18
N GLU A 158 -3.39 11.40 1.34
CA GLU A 158 -2.48 12.18 2.18
C GLU A 158 -1.66 13.20 1.40
N SER A 159 -1.48 13.00 0.09
CA SER A 159 -0.77 13.94 -0.79
C SER A 159 -1.57 14.21 -2.06
N ASP A 160 -1.75 15.48 -2.41
CA ASP A 160 -2.35 15.94 -3.67
C ASP A 160 -1.31 16.56 -4.64
N HIS A 161 -0.01 16.44 -4.33
CA HIS A 161 1.08 17.04 -5.11
C HIS A 161 1.06 16.57 -6.57
N LYS A 162 1.02 17.45 -7.57
CA LYS A 162 0.93 17.02 -8.98
C LYS A 162 2.26 16.44 -9.50
N LEU A 163 2.20 15.28 -10.17
CA LEU A 163 3.32 14.77 -10.99
C LEU A 163 3.41 15.61 -12.28
N GLU A 164 4.10 16.75 -12.26
CA GLU A 164 4.36 17.57 -13.47
C GLU A 164 5.59 17.11 -14.27
#